data_AF-A0AAN8ZY72-F1
#
_entry.id   AF-A0AAN8ZY72-F1
#
_cell.length_a   1.000
_cell.length_b   1.000
_cell.length_c   1.000
_cell.angle_alpha   90.00
_cell.angle_beta   90.00
_cell.angle_gamma   90.00
#
_symmetry.space_group_name_H-M   'P 1'
#
loop_
_entity.id
_entity.type
_entity.pdbx_description
1 polymer ?
#
loop_
_entity_poly.entity_id
_entity_poly.type
_entity_poly.pdbx_seq_one_letter_code
_entity_poly.pdbx_strand_id
1 'polypeptide(L)'
;EDQRVKTRRYENQESENRQTISTLMKEVDNLTKRLRQTNQSSQLLMMDERVKELEMEVKANRIRADTLASDNLDLQSKLTQSTDQKFQLQNQTAELEAIIKAKTVTTDLLESDKKILESKLSQAEQKVETSKEQLQTRIVDLEADAEAKKLSIESLMKENQMLNARLSQAEQSSLNDQKQLEQHLRDNLQKLEKQDQKHQQIISDLKEEVIRLTRQLNETQTNLMTARTKFKDMDSGLKDSEDRYKQTILSLETRASRLSNELHESQMDNKAIQIKLIKTENRLLEVDKLKGESAAREKTIFKLTKELQESKQNALKPMNDDQRKRLENTIMVKETKIEVLERKIRELEQYVEDAQVSKSYIDGIDYELLVRNKEATISSLESKVFTLEKKLNESKNSNADHSKASVDNEKELASLQQKVNALEKSLQESQVM
;
A
#
# COMPACT_ATOMS: atom_id res chain seq x y z
N GLU A 1 245.98 -10.64 139.79
CA GLU A 1 244.82 -10.96 138.92
C GLU A 1 243.43 -10.43 139.31
N ASP A 2 243.11 -10.03 140.55
CA ASP A 2 241.69 -10.00 141.04
C ASP A 2 240.82 -8.74 140.75
N GLN A 3 241.31 -7.69 140.08
CA GLN A 3 240.50 -6.45 139.85
C GLN A 3 239.86 -6.33 138.46
N ARG A 4 240.28 -7.10 137.45
CA ARG A 4 239.74 -6.98 136.09
C ARG A 4 238.35 -7.61 135.88
N VAL A 5 237.88 -8.43 136.83
CA VAL A 5 236.60 -9.17 136.72
C VAL A 5 235.39 -8.36 137.19
N LYS A 6 235.56 -7.32 138.04
CA LYS A 6 234.43 -6.53 138.56
C LYS A 6 233.93 -5.43 137.61
N THR A 7 234.83 -4.79 136.85
CA THR A 7 234.45 -3.66 135.99
C THR A 7 233.57 -4.07 134.81
N ARG A 8 233.85 -5.23 134.18
CA ARG A 8 233.04 -5.73 133.06
C ARG A 8 231.61 -6.15 133.43
N ARG A 9 231.35 -6.51 134.70
CA ARG A 9 229.99 -6.86 135.14
C ARG A 9 229.08 -5.63 135.26
N TYR A 10 229.64 -4.48 135.64
CA TYR A 10 228.87 -3.23 135.74
C TYR A 10 228.45 -2.70 134.37
N GLU A 11 229.32 -2.78 133.37
CA GLU A 11 229.00 -2.33 132.00
C GLU A 11 227.88 -3.16 131.36
N ASN A 12 227.86 -4.48 131.59
CA ASN A 12 226.77 -5.33 131.10
C ASN A 12 225.42 -4.98 131.75
N GLN A 13 225.40 -4.71 133.05
CA GLN A 13 224.15 -4.42 133.77
C GLN A 13 223.57 -3.04 133.40
N GLU A 14 224.43 -2.06 133.11
CA GLU A 14 223.97 -0.75 132.64
C GLU A 14 223.39 -0.81 131.22
N SER A 15 223.92 -1.69 130.36
CA SER A 15 223.38 -1.94 129.02
C SER A 15 221.98 -2.57 129.09
N GLU A 16 221.77 -3.57 129.94
CA GLU A 16 220.46 -4.23 130.11
C GLU A 16 219.39 -3.27 130.65
N ASN A 17 219.77 -2.38 131.56
CA ASN A 17 218.85 -1.36 132.08
C ASN A 17 218.40 -0.37 130.99
N ARG A 18 219.32 0.09 130.13
CA ARG A 18 218.96 0.96 128.99
C ARG A 18 217.99 0.26 128.04
N GLN A 19 218.20 -1.03 127.78
CA GLN A 19 217.34 -1.81 126.90
C GLN A 19 215.95 -2.02 127.49
N THR A 20 215.85 -2.25 128.80
CA THR A 20 214.58 -2.40 129.52
C THR A 20 213.78 -1.09 129.51
N ILE A 21 214.44 0.04 129.80
CA ILE A 21 213.82 1.38 129.75
C ILE A 21 213.29 1.69 128.35
N SER A 22 214.06 1.39 127.31
CA SER A 22 213.63 1.56 125.91
C SER A 22 212.37 0.75 125.58
N THR A 23 212.25 -0.46 126.13
CA THR A 23 211.10 -1.34 125.89
C THR A 23 209.84 -0.81 126.58
N LEU A 24 209.96 -0.38 127.84
CA LEU A 24 208.85 0.21 128.60
C LEU A 24 208.35 1.51 127.98
N MET A 25 209.23 2.37 127.45
CA MET A 25 208.81 3.59 126.76
C MET A 25 207.97 3.30 125.52
N LYS A 26 208.32 2.27 124.73
CA LYS A 26 207.49 1.85 123.59
C LYS A 26 206.11 1.35 124.03
N GLU A 27 206.03 0.69 125.17
CA GLU A 27 204.78 0.14 125.69
C GLU A 27 203.85 1.23 126.24
N VAL A 28 204.41 2.23 126.93
CA VAL A 28 203.67 3.45 127.32
C VAL A 28 203.13 4.18 126.09
N ASP A 29 203.92 4.29 125.02
CA ASP A 29 203.50 4.94 123.79
C ASP A 29 202.36 4.17 123.09
N ASN A 30 202.43 2.84 123.10
CA ASN A 30 201.36 1.97 122.60
C ASN A 30 200.08 2.03 123.44
N LEU A 31 200.19 2.06 124.77
CA LEU A 31 199.04 2.23 125.66
C LEU A 31 198.38 3.60 125.46
N THR A 32 199.19 4.65 125.29
CA THR A 32 198.71 6.01 124.99
C THR A 32 197.97 6.05 123.65
N LYS A 33 198.46 5.34 122.62
CA LYS A 33 197.77 5.19 121.34
C LYS A 33 196.45 4.44 121.47
N ARG A 34 196.40 3.32 122.20
CA ARG A 34 195.15 2.57 122.45
C ARG A 34 194.13 3.41 123.20
N LEU A 35 194.53 4.17 124.22
CA LEU A 35 193.59 5.03 124.96
C LEU A 35 192.98 6.12 124.08
N ARG A 36 193.76 6.71 123.16
CA ARG A 36 193.24 7.64 122.15
C ARG A 36 192.29 6.97 121.15
N GLN A 37 192.52 5.71 120.79
CA GLN A 37 191.61 4.92 119.96
C GLN A 37 190.32 4.54 120.70
N THR A 38 190.37 4.24 122.00
CA THR A 38 189.18 3.90 122.80
C THR A 38 188.33 5.14 123.13
N ASN A 39 188.92 6.34 123.21
CA ASN A 39 188.19 7.60 123.40
C ASN A 39 187.45 8.11 122.15
N GLN A 40 187.04 7.23 121.23
CA GLN A 40 186.18 7.50 120.06
C GLN A 40 184.71 7.83 120.43
N SER A 41 184.49 8.67 121.44
CA SER A 41 183.15 9.11 121.88
C SER A 41 182.33 9.78 120.76
N SER A 42 183.00 10.36 119.76
CA SER A 42 182.36 10.97 118.59
C SER A 42 181.64 9.96 117.67
N GLN A 43 182.12 8.72 117.55
CA GLN A 43 181.44 7.72 116.69
C GLN A 43 180.12 7.23 117.30
N LEU A 44 180.09 7.01 118.61
CA LEU A 44 178.87 6.60 119.33
C LEU A 44 177.79 7.69 119.29
N LEU A 45 178.17 8.96 119.44
CA LEU A 45 177.24 10.09 119.32
C LEU A 45 176.63 10.18 117.91
N MET A 46 177.44 10.03 116.86
CA MET A 46 176.95 9.99 115.48
C MET A 46 176.00 8.81 115.21
N MET A 47 176.25 7.64 115.82
CA MET A 47 175.33 6.50 115.69
C MET A 47 174.00 6.73 116.40
N ASP A 48 173.99 7.35 117.59
CA ASP A 48 172.75 7.68 118.31
C ASP A 48 171.89 8.72 117.55
N GLU A 49 172.53 9.74 116.98
CA GLU A 49 171.87 10.72 116.10
C GLU A 49 171.27 10.02 114.86
N ARG A 50 172.02 9.11 114.23
CA ARG A 50 171.55 8.37 113.06
C ARG A 50 170.37 7.45 113.38
N VAL A 51 170.35 6.81 114.54
CA VAL A 51 169.22 5.98 114.98
C VAL A 51 167.98 6.85 115.18
N LYS A 52 168.11 8.02 115.83
CA LYS A 52 166.99 8.96 116.00
C LYS A 52 166.44 9.44 114.65
N GLU A 53 167.30 9.75 113.68
CA GLU A 53 166.87 10.07 112.31
C GLU A 53 166.07 8.94 111.66
N LEU A 54 166.59 7.71 111.73
CA LEU A 54 165.94 6.53 111.16
C LEU A 54 164.60 6.22 111.84
N GLU A 55 164.50 6.37 113.16
CA GLU A 55 163.24 6.22 113.89
C GLU A 55 162.20 7.26 113.46
N MET A 56 162.62 8.51 113.27
CA MET A 56 161.74 9.56 112.74
C MET A 56 161.30 9.25 111.30
N GLU A 57 162.21 8.79 110.44
CA GLU A 57 161.91 8.41 109.06
C GLU A 57 160.95 7.21 108.98
N VAL A 58 161.14 6.19 109.83
CA VAL A 58 160.23 5.04 109.95
C VAL A 58 158.84 5.49 110.41
N LYS A 59 158.74 6.39 111.39
CA LYS A 59 157.45 6.96 111.80
C LYS A 59 156.78 7.72 110.66
N ALA A 60 157.52 8.57 109.94
CA ALA A 60 157.00 9.32 108.81
C ALA A 60 156.52 8.41 107.67
N ASN A 61 157.28 7.36 107.35
CA ASN A 61 156.90 6.39 106.32
C ASN A 61 155.70 5.54 106.73
N ARG A 62 155.55 5.22 108.02
CA ARG A 62 154.35 4.55 108.53
C ARG A 62 153.11 5.42 108.37
N ILE A 63 153.19 6.71 108.73
CA ILE A 63 152.09 7.66 108.51
C ILE A 63 151.73 7.78 107.01
N ARG A 64 152.73 7.84 106.13
CA ARG A 64 152.51 7.85 104.68
C ARG A 64 151.84 6.58 104.19
N ALA A 65 152.28 5.41 104.67
CA ALA A 65 151.70 4.13 104.31
C ALA A 65 150.23 4.03 104.76
N ASP A 66 149.92 4.48 105.97
CA ASP A 66 148.56 4.53 106.50
C ASP A 66 147.67 5.49 105.68
N THR A 67 148.20 6.65 105.27
CA THR A 67 147.51 7.61 104.39
C THR A 67 147.21 7.02 103.02
N LEU A 68 148.21 6.40 102.38
CA LEU A 68 148.02 5.74 101.09
C LEU A 68 147.05 4.57 101.16
N ALA A 69 147.05 3.81 102.26
CA ALA A 69 146.07 2.75 102.49
C ALA A 69 144.64 3.31 102.61
N SER A 70 144.48 4.42 103.34
CA SER A 70 143.19 5.13 103.44
C SER A 70 142.72 5.66 102.08
N ASP A 71 143.59 6.33 101.32
CA ASP A 71 143.25 6.85 99.98
C ASP A 71 142.90 5.72 99.01
N ASN A 72 143.61 4.59 99.08
CA ASN A 72 143.32 3.43 98.25
C ASN A 72 141.95 2.81 98.60
N LEU A 73 141.57 2.78 99.89
CA LEU A 73 140.24 2.35 100.31
C LEU A 73 139.14 3.31 99.80
N ASP A 74 139.35 4.63 99.86
CA ASP A 74 138.41 5.63 99.32
C ASP A 74 138.26 5.50 97.80
N LEU A 75 139.37 5.32 97.07
CA LEU A 75 139.37 5.09 95.63
C LEU A 75 138.67 3.79 95.25
N GLN A 76 138.90 2.70 96.00
CA GLN A 76 138.17 1.45 95.79
C GLN A 76 136.67 1.62 96.02
N SER A 77 136.28 2.34 97.08
CA SER A 77 134.87 2.64 97.35
C SER A 77 134.22 3.45 96.21
N LYS A 78 134.88 4.51 95.74
CA LYS A 78 134.41 5.33 94.60
C LYS A 78 134.34 4.52 93.31
N LEU A 79 135.31 3.64 93.06
CA LEU A 79 135.32 2.76 91.90
C LEU A 79 134.14 1.78 91.94
N THR A 80 133.87 1.17 93.10
CA THR A 80 132.70 0.31 93.30
C THR A 80 131.42 1.10 93.06
N GLN A 81 131.27 2.29 93.66
CA GLN A 81 130.08 3.13 93.47
C GLN A 81 129.87 3.54 92.00
N SER A 82 130.93 3.95 91.30
CA SER A 82 130.84 4.31 89.88
C SER A 82 130.52 3.09 89.00
N THR A 83 131.00 1.91 89.38
CA THR A 83 130.69 0.66 88.69
C THR A 83 129.22 0.29 88.86
N ASP A 84 128.69 0.42 90.07
CA ASP A 84 127.26 0.21 90.35
C ASP A 84 126.37 1.21 89.61
N GLN A 85 126.76 2.49 89.58
CA GLN A 85 126.05 3.52 88.80
C GLN A 85 126.06 3.22 87.31
N LYS A 86 127.20 2.76 86.76
CA LYS A 86 127.29 2.34 85.37
C LYS A 86 126.35 1.18 85.07
N PHE A 87 126.31 0.16 85.95
CA PHE A 87 125.38 -0.97 85.80
C PHE A 87 123.92 -0.51 85.86
N GLN A 88 123.56 0.41 86.76
CA GLN A 88 122.21 0.98 86.82
C GLN A 88 121.82 1.73 85.55
N LEU A 89 122.71 2.60 85.03
CA LEU A 89 122.46 3.33 83.78
C LEU A 89 122.37 2.40 82.57
N GLN A 90 123.18 1.34 82.52
CA GLN A 90 123.08 0.31 81.47
C GLN A 90 121.73 -0.40 81.51
N ASN A 91 121.23 -0.77 82.70
CA ASN A 91 119.91 -1.38 82.85
C ASN A 91 118.78 -0.42 82.42
N GLN A 92 118.82 0.84 82.86
CA GLN A 92 117.83 1.85 82.44
C GLN A 92 117.86 2.10 80.92
N THR A 93 119.04 2.09 80.31
CA THR A 93 119.18 2.23 78.85
C THR A 93 118.54 1.06 78.13
N ALA A 94 118.78 -0.18 78.60
CA ALA A 94 118.16 -1.38 78.04
C ALA A 94 116.63 -1.37 78.18
N GLU A 95 116.09 -0.90 79.32
CA GLU A 95 114.65 -0.73 79.52
C GLU A 95 114.05 0.31 78.57
N LEU A 96 114.71 1.46 78.40
CA LEU A 96 114.27 2.49 77.46
C LEU A 96 114.32 2.00 76.00
N GLU A 97 115.37 1.28 75.62
CA GLU A 97 115.46 0.65 74.29
C GLU A 97 114.31 -0.35 74.05
N ALA A 98 113.96 -1.15 75.05
CA ALA A 98 112.83 -2.08 74.97
C ALA A 98 111.49 -1.35 74.83
N ILE A 99 111.27 -0.28 75.60
CA ILE A 99 110.07 0.57 75.50
C ILE A 99 109.97 1.25 74.14
N ILE A 100 111.08 1.78 73.62
CA ILE A 100 111.14 2.41 72.30
C ILE A 100 110.76 1.38 71.23
N LYS A 101 111.37 0.18 71.24
CA LYS A 101 111.02 -0.89 70.28
C LYS A 101 109.53 -1.23 70.33
N ALA A 102 108.96 -1.38 71.53
CA ALA A 102 107.53 -1.66 71.69
C ALA A 102 106.63 -0.52 71.17
N LYS A 103 106.99 0.74 71.45
CA LYS A 103 106.28 1.92 70.92
C LYS A 103 106.39 2.04 69.41
N THR A 104 107.54 1.71 68.81
CA THR A 104 107.71 1.71 67.36
C THR A 104 106.77 0.69 66.71
N VAL A 105 106.72 -0.54 67.21
CA VAL A 105 105.77 -1.56 66.72
C VAL A 105 104.32 -1.09 66.85
N THR A 106 103.96 -0.46 67.96
CA THR A 106 102.61 0.09 68.17
C THR A 106 102.29 1.21 67.17
N THR A 107 103.28 2.06 66.87
CA THR A 107 103.13 3.16 65.90
C THR A 107 102.97 2.62 64.48
N ASP A 108 103.74 1.60 64.11
CA ASP A 108 103.64 0.95 62.81
C ASP A 108 102.27 0.27 62.61
N LEU A 109 101.73 -0.36 63.66
CA LEU A 109 100.39 -0.93 63.65
C LEU A 109 99.31 0.15 63.45
N LEU A 110 99.40 1.26 64.18
CA LEU A 110 98.45 2.37 64.04
C LEU A 110 98.50 3.01 62.64
N GLU A 111 99.70 3.15 62.06
CA GLU A 111 99.85 3.67 60.70
C GLU A 111 99.27 2.70 59.65
N SER A 112 99.44 1.39 59.87
CA SER A 112 98.79 0.35 59.05
C SER A 112 97.27 0.43 59.15
N ASP A 113 96.71 0.51 60.36
CA ASP A 113 95.26 0.61 60.58
C ASP A 113 94.68 1.88 59.95
N LYS A 114 95.39 3.01 60.06
CA LYS A 114 95.03 4.27 59.40
C LYS A 114 94.93 4.08 57.87
N LYS A 115 95.95 3.48 57.24
CA LYS A 115 95.92 3.22 55.79
C LYS A 115 94.78 2.30 55.37
N ILE A 116 94.47 1.29 56.19
CA ILE A 116 93.33 0.39 55.95
C ILE A 116 92.01 1.18 56.01
N LEU A 117 91.86 2.05 57.01
CA LEU A 117 90.66 2.88 57.16
C LEU A 117 90.51 3.88 56.00
N GLU A 118 91.59 4.54 55.58
CA GLU A 118 91.59 5.44 54.42
C GLU A 118 91.19 4.71 53.13
N SER A 119 91.69 3.49 52.92
CA SER A 119 91.31 2.64 51.79
C SER A 119 89.82 2.26 51.82
N LYS A 120 89.31 1.85 53.00
CA LYS A 120 87.88 1.53 53.18
C LYS A 120 86.99 2.76 52.97
N LEU A 121 87.41 3.93 53.44
CA LEU A 121 86.68 5.18 53.26
C LEU A 121 86.61 5.54 51.77
N SER A 122 87.75 5.50 51.07
CA SER A 122 87.81 5.77 49.63
C SER A 122 86.92 4.80 48.82
N GLN A 123 86.90 3.51 49.17
CA GLN A 123 85.99 2.54 48.55
C GLN A 123 84.51 2.84 48.85
N ALA A 124 84.18 3.28 50.07
CA ALA A 124 82.82 3.64 50.43
C ALA A 124 82.36 4.89 49.67
N GLU A 125 83.20 5.92 49.57
CA GLU A 125 82.96 7.13 48.79
C GLU A 125 82.72 6.80 47.32
N GLN A 126 83.57 5.94 46.73
CA GLN A 126 83.39 5.51 45.34
C GLN A 126 82.07 4.76 45.11
N LYS A 127 81.67 3.89 46.05
CA LYS A 127 80.37 3.20 45.97
C LYS A 127 79.20 4.17 46.06
N VAL A 128 79.27 5.16 46.95
CA VAL A 128 78.24 6.20 47.08
C VAL A 128 78.14 7.02 45.80
N GLU A 129 79.27 7.43 45.21
CA GLU A 129 79.23 8.21 43.96
C GLU A 129 78.66 7.37 42.80
N THR A 130 79.06 6.10 42.70
CA THR A 130 78.51 5.19 41.68
C THR A 130 76.99 5.00 41.85
N SER A 131 76.51 4.80 43.07
CA SER A 131 75.07 4.68 43.34
C SER A 131 74.32 5.97 43.07
N LYS A 132 74.92 7.13 43.37
CA LYS A 132 74.35 8.44 43.08
C LYS A 132 74.22 8.66 41.57
N GLU A 133 75.25 8.36 40.77
CA GLU A 133 75.19 8.43 39.30
C GLU A 133 74.12 7.52 38.71
N GLN A 134 74.00 6.29 39.23
CA GLN A 134 72.97 5.33 38.81
C GLN A 134 71.56 5.84 39.12
N LEU A 135 71.33 6.36 40.34
CA LEU A 135 70.04 6.93 40.73
C LEU A 135 69.69 8.16 39.89
N GLN A 136 70.68 9.01 39.62
CA GLN A 136 70.47 10.23 38.83
C GLN A 136 70.09 9.90 37.38
N THR A 137 70.74 8.91 36.79
CA THR A 137 70.37 8.38 35.46
C THR A 137 68.94 7.82 35.48
N ARG A 138 68.61 7.02 36.51
CA ARG A 138 67.28 6.42 36.64
C ARG A 138 66.18 7.47 36.80
N ILE A 139 66.44 8.56 37.52
CA ILE A 139 65.50 9.67 37.68
C ILE A 139 65.22 10.32 36.32
N VAL A 140 66.26 10.63 35.55
CA VAL A 140 66.12 11.22 34.21
C VAL A 140 65.29 10.31 33.29
N ASP A 141 65.55 9.01 33.29
CA ASP A 141 64.77 8.04 32.51
C ASP A 141 63.28 8.01 32.93
N LEU A 142 63.02 8.06 34.23
CA LEU A 142 61.65 8.08 34.77
C LEU A 142 60.92 9.39 34.46
N GLU A 143 61.61 10.53 34.51
CA GLU A 143 61.05 11.83 34.12
C GLU A 143 60.71 11.86 32.62
N ALA A 144 61.58 11.30 31.77
CA ALA A 144 61.32 11.18 30.34
C ALA A 144 60.13 10.25 30.04
N ASP A 145 60.03 9.09 30.69
CA ASP A 145 58.90 8.16 30.56
C ASP A 145 57.59 8.78 31.07
N ALA A 146 57.64 9.54 32.18
CA ALA A 146 56.49 10.24 32.72
C ALA A 146 55.97 11.32 31.76
N GLU A 147 56.86 12.13 31.17
CA GLU A 147 56.46 13.15 30.19
C GLU A 147 55.91 12.51 28.91
N ALA A 148 56.52 11.43 28.43
CA ALA A 148 56.02 10.68 27.27
C ALA A 148 54.59 10.13 27.52
N LYS A 149 54.34 9.57 28.70
CA LYS A 149 53.00 9.10 29.10
C LYS A 149 51.99 10.23 29.22
N LYS A 150 52.40 11.37 29.80
CA LYS A 150 51.54 12.56 29.90
C LYS A 150 51.12 13.06 28.52
N LEU A 151 52.06 13.20 27.58
CA LEU A 151 51.76 13.59 26.20
C LEU A 151 50.82 12.59 25.50
N SER A 152 51.01 11.29 25.74
CA SER A 152 50.12 10.25 25.22
C SER A 152 48.70 10.37 25.77
N ILE A 153 48.56 10.60 27.09
CA ILE A 153 47.27 10.85 27.73
C ILE A 153 46.60 12.10 27.16
N GLU A 154 47.33 13.20 26.99
CA GLU A 154 46.80 14.43 26.39
C GLU A 154 46.29 14.20 24.95
N SER A 155 47.02 13.42 24.15
CA SER A 155 46.59 13.03 22.80
C SER A 155 45.29 12.21 22.83
N LEU A 156 45.22 11.19 23.70
CA LEU A 156 44.03 10.37 23.86
C LEU A 156 42.82 11.18 24.37
N MET A 157 43.04 12.14 25.27
CA MET A 157 41.97 13.04 25.74
C MET A 157 41.43 13.91 24.61
N LYS A 158 42.30 14.48 23.76
CA LYS A 158 41.88 15.24 22.57
C LYS A 158 41.11 14.37 21.58
N GLU A 159 41.57 13.14 21.34
CA GLU A 159 40.86 12.19 20.47
C GLU A 159 39.47 11.86 21.02
N ASN A 160 39.35 11.60 22.33
CA ASN A 160 38.08 11.33 22.98
C ASN A 160 37.12 12.52 22.88
N GLN A 161 37.62 13.75 23.05
CA GLN A 161 36.83 14.97 22.85
C GLN A 161 36.31 15.10 21.40
N MET A 162 37.17 14.82 20.41
CA MET A 162 36.78 14.83 19.00
C MET A 162 35.74 13.75 18.67
N LEU A 163 35.91 12.54 19.22
CA LEU A 163 34.94 11.45 19.05
C LEU A 163 33.59 11.80 19.66
N ASN A 164 33.57 12.36 20.87
CA ASN A 164 32.32 12.81 21.50
C ASN A 164 31.64 13.93 20.71
N ALA A 165 32.39 14.89 20.17
CA ALA A 165 31.85 15.94 19.30
C ALA A 165 31.25 15.35 18.00
N ARG A 166 31.92 14.38 17.37
CA ARG A 166 31.42 13.67 16.19
C ARG A 166 30.17 12.86 16.49
N LEU A 167 30.13 12.18 17.63
CA LEU A 167 28.96 11.41 18.07
C LEU A 167 27.75 12.32 18.25
N SER A 168 27.92 13.43 18.97
CA SER A 168 26.86 14.42 19.18
C SER A 168 26.35 15.02 17.86
N GLN A 169 27.24 15.30 16.91
CA GLN A 169 26.86 15.78 15.59
C GLN A 169 26.08 14.72 14.79
N ALA A 170 26.51 13.46 14.83
CA ALA A 170 25.83 12.35 14.15
C ALA A 170 24.44 12.09 14.74
N GLU A 171 24.28 12.14 16.06
CA GLU A 171 23.00 12.04 16.76
C GLU A 171 22.04 13.15 16.31
N GLN A 172 22.54 14.40 16.24
CA GLN A 172 21.72 15.54 15.82
C GLN A 172 21.31 15.44 14.33
N SER A 173 22.20 14.96 13.46
CA SER A 173 21.88 14.71 12.05
C SER A 173 20.80 13.63 11.92
N SER A 174 20.98 12.50 12.61
CA SER A 174 20.02 11.38 12.61
C SER A 174 18.63 11.83 13.10
N LEU A 175 18.58 12.62 14.18
CA LEU A 175 17.32 13.17 14.69
C LEU A 175 16.63 14.10 13.67
N ASN A 176 17.40 14.91 12.94
CA ASN A 176 16.86 15.76 11.90
C ASN A 176 16.33 14.94 10.71
N ASP A 177 17.07 13.93 10.28
CA ASP A 177 16.66 13.02 9.20
C ASP A 177 15.36 12.28 9.58
N GLN A 178 15.26 11.81 10.84
CA GLN A 178 14.05 11.20 11.37
C GLN A 178 12.87 12.18 11.33
N LYS A 179 13.04 13.42 11.79
CA LYS A 179 11.98 14.45 11.74
C LYS A 179 11.52 14.75 10.33
N GLN A 180 12.46 14.83 9.37
CA GLN A 180 12.12 15.05 7.96
C GLN A 180 11.34 13.87 7.38
N LEU A 181 11.74 12.64 7.69
CA LEU A 181 11.04 11.43 7.26
C LEU A 181 9.62 11.37 7.85
N GLU A 182 9.47 11.64 9.16
CA GLU A 182 8.17 11.70 9.82
C GLU A 182 7.26 12.76 9.18
N GLN A 183 7.80 13.94 8.87
CA GLN A 183 7.04 14.98 8.18
C GLN A 183 6.60 14.54 6.78
N HIS A 184 7.51 13.97 6.00
CA HIS A 184 7.20 13.48 4.65
C HIS A 184 6.13 12.37 4.68
N LEU A 185 6.18 11.47 5.67
CA LEU A 185 5.15 10.46 5.88
C LEU A 185 3.80 11.07 6.26
N ARG A 186 3.77 12.08 7.14
CA ARG A 186 2.54 12.82 7.47
C ARG A 186 1.91 13.49 6.26
N ASP A 187 2.73 14.16 5.43
CA ASP A 187 2.25 14.85 4.23
C ASP A 187 1.66 13.86 3.21
N ASN A 188 2.30 12.69 3.05
CA ASN A 188 1.79 11.63 2.18
C ASN A 188 0.50 11.02 2.71
N LEU A 189 0.39 10.79 4.02
CA LEU A 189 -0.83 10.30 4.66
C LEU A 189 -2.00 11.25 4.38
N GLN A 190 -1.80 12.56 4.57
CA GLN A 190 -2.83 13.57 4.28
C GLN A 190 -3.25 13.60 2.80
N LYS A 191 -2.32 13.39 1.87
CA LYS A 191 -2.65 13.31 0.44
C LYS A 191 -3.50 12.08 0.13
N LEU A 192 -3.16 10.94 0.71
CA LEU A 192 -3.91 9.69 0.60
C LEU A 192 -5.31 9.83 1.19
N GLU A 193 -5.45 10.42 2.39
CA GLU A 193 -6.75 10.68 3.02
C GLU A 193 -7.63 11.58 2.13
N LYS A 194 -7.06 12.64 1.53
CA LYS A 194 -7.80 13.49 0.58
C LYS A 194 -8.20 12.73 -0.68
N GLN A 195 -7.37 11.82 -1.18
CA GLN A 195 -7.74 10.97 -2.32
C GLN A 195 -8.85 10.00 -1.95
N ASP A 196 -8.77 9.36 -0.78
CA ASP A 196 -9.80 8.46 -0.29
C ASP A 196 -11.14 9.18 -0.14
N GLN A 197 -11.15 10.39 0.45
CA GLN A 197 -12.34 11.24 0.51
C GLN A 197 -12.94 11.54 -0.88
N LYS A 198 -12.10 11.85 -1.88
CA LYS A 198 -12.55 12.05 -3.26
C LYS A 198 -13.14 10.77 -3.85
N HIS A 199 -12.51 9.62 -3.63
CA HIS A 199 -13.02 8.33 -4.12
C HIS A 199 -14.35 7.97 -3.45
N GLN A 200 -14.49 8.19 -2.13
CA GLN A 200 -15.75 7.99 -1.41
C GLN A 200 -16.86 8.87 -1.98
N GLN A 201 -16.57 10.13 -2.30
CA GLN A 201 -17.55 11.02 -2.94
C GLN A 201 -17.96 10.49 -4.32
N ILE A 202 -17.00 10.11 -5.17
CA ILE A 202 -17.28 9.54 -6.51
C ILE A 202 -18.13 8.27 -6.39
N ILE A 203 -17.82 7.39 -5.44
CA ILE A 203 -18.60 6.17 -5.20
C ILE A 203 -20.03 6.54 -4.77
N SER A 204 -20.21 7.55 -3.94
CA SER A 204 -21.54 8.04 -3.54
C SER A 204 -22.33 8.56 -4.73
N ASP A 205 -21.72 9.45 -5.54
CA ASP A 205 -22.36 10.03 -6.72
C ASP A 205 -22.75 8.95 -7.74
N LEU A 206 -21.85 7.98 -7.98
CA LEU A 206 -22.14 6.84 -8.86
C LEU A 206 -23.28 5.96 -8.32
N LYS A 207 -23.35 5.73 -7.00
CA LYS A 207 -24.46 4.98 -6.39
C LYS A 207 -25.78 5.70 -6.60
N GLU A 208 -25.82 7.02 -6.39
CA GLU A 208 -27.02 7.83 -6.65
C GLU A 208 -27.44 7.77 -8.12
N GLU A 209 -26.49 7.86 -9.04
CA GLU A 209 -26.75 7.79 -10.47
C GLU A 209 -27.27 6.42 -10.91
N VAL A 210 -26.70 5.32 -10.37
CA VAL A 210 -27.22 3.96 -10.60
C VAL A 210 -28.65 3.83 -10.08
N ILE A 211 -28.96 4.37 -8.90
CA ILE A 211 -30.33 4.36 -8.36
C ILE A 211 -31.28 5.15 -9.29
N ARG A 212 -30.84 6.33 -9.76
CA ARG A 212 -31.61 7.18 -10.67
C ARG A 212 -31.92 6.47 -11.99
N LEU A 213 -30.91 5.89 -12.63
CA LEU A 213 -31.05 5.15 -13.89
C LEU A 213 -31.91 3.91 -13.71
N THR A 214 -31.76 3.18 -12.59
CA THR A 214 -32.60 2.03 -12.26
C THR A 214 -34.08 2.43 -12.14
N ARG A 215 -34.37 3.57 -11.51
CA ARG A 215 -35.73 4.10 -11.41
C ARG A 215 -36.30 4.46 -12.78
N GLN A 216 -35.52 5.16 -13.61
CA GLN A 216 -35.93 5.51 -14.98
C GLN A 216 -36.20 4.26 -15.83
N LEU A 217 -35.34 3.24 -15.74
CA LEU A 217 -35.54 1.98 -16.44
C LEU A 217 -36.87 1.33 -16.05
N ASN A 218 -37.13 1.22 -14.75
CA ASN A 218 -38.39 0.65 -14.25
C ASN A 218 -39.62 1.44 -14.73
N GLU A 219 -39.57 2.77 -14.69
CA GLU A 219 -40.65 3.63 -15.20
C GLU A 219 -40.90 3.42 -16.70
N THR A 220 -39.83 3.38 -17.52
CA THR A 220 -39.95 3.13 -18.96
C THR A 220 -40.51 1.73 -19.24
N GLN A 221 -40.10 0.72 -18.48
CA GLN A 221 -40.62 -0.64 -18.60
C GLN A 221 -42.12 -0.71 -18.24
N THR A 222 -42.55 -0.02 -17.18
CA THR A 222 -43.97 0.10 -16.83
C THR A 222 -44.76 0.78 -17.93
N ASN A 223 -44.28 1.92 -18.45
CA ASN A 223 -44.92 2.65 -19.54
C ASN A 223 -45.04 1.79 -20.80
N LEU A 224 -44.01 1.03 -21.14
CA LEU A 224 -44.01 0.12 -22.29
C LEU A 224 -45.00 -1.03 -22.10
N MET A 225 -45.11 -1.60 -20.90
CA MET A 225 -46.12 -2.61 -20.59
C MET A 225 -47.54 -2.05 -20.70
N THR A 226 -47.80 -0.85 -20.19
CA THR A 226 -49.09 -0.17 -20.36
C THR A 226 -49.42 0.09 -21.82
N ALA A 227 -48.45 0.58 -22.60
CA ALA A 227 -48.62 0.81 -24.04
C ALA A 227 -48.91 -0.51 -24.78
N ARG A 228 -48.18 -1.58 -24.45
CA ARG A 228 -48.40 -2.91 -25.03
C ARG A 228 -49.80 -3.44 -24.76
N THR A 229 -50.31 -3.27 -23.54
CA THR A 229 -51.70 -3.64 -23.20
C THR A 229 -52.69 -2.82 -24.02
N LYS A 230 -52.54 -1.49 -24.09
CA LYS A 230 -53.40 -0.63 -24.92
C LYS A 230 -53.39 -1.03 -26.39
N PHE A 231 -52.22 -1.36 -26.95
CA PHE A 231 -52.12 -1.85 -28.33
C PHE A 231 -52.86 -3.17 -28.53
N LYS A 232 -52.76 -4.11 -27.58
CA LYS A 232 -53.50 -5.37 -27.62
C LYS A 232 -55.02 -5.15 -27.55
N ASP A 233 -55.46 -4.23 -26.70
CA ASP A 233 -56.87 -3.87 -26.57
C ASP A 233 -57.39 -3.23 -27.87
N MET A 234 -56.62 -2.31 -28.47
CA MET A 234 -56.96 -1.72 -29.77
C MET A 234 -57.02 -2.77 -30.88
N ASP A 235 -56.07 -3.71 -30.94
CA ASP A 235 -56.06 -4.81 -31.91
C ASP A 235 -57.30 -5.70 -31.76
N SER A 236 -57.69 -6.02 -30.52
CA SER A 236 -58.96 -6.73 -30.27
C SER A 236 -60.19 -5.92 -30.69
N GLY A 237 -60.24 -4.62 -30.40
CA GLY A 237 -61.34 -3.76 -30.81
C GLY A 237 -61.43 -3.60 -32.34
N LEU A 238 -60.29 -3.60 -33.04
CA LEU A 238 -60.23 -3.59 -34.50
C LEU A 238 -60.79 -4.88 -35.06
N LYS A 239 -60.40 -6.03 -34.51
CA LYS A 239 -60.88 -7.35 -34.91
C LYS A 239 -62.39 -7.50 -34.70
N ASP A 240 -62.90 -7.07 -33.55
CA ASP A 240 -64.35 -7.05 -33.28
C ASP A 240 -65.10 -6.15 -34.28
N SER A 241 -64.51 -5.02 -34.65
CA SER A 241 -65.08 -4.14 -35.67
C SER A 241 -65.08 -4.78 -37.05
N GLU A 242 -63.99 -5.45 -37.43
CA GLU A 242 -63.88 -6.19 -38.69
C GLU A 242 -64.95 -7.29 -38.78
N ASP A 243 -65.13 -8.05 -37.70
CA ASP A 243 -66.15 -9.11 -37.64
C ASP A 243 -67.58 -8.53 -37.74
N ARG A 244 -67.86 -7.39 -37.08
CA ARG A 244 -69.14 -6.67 -37.26
C ARG A 244 -69.36 -6.21 -38.70
N TYR A 245 -68.33 -5.70 -39.37
CA TYR A 245 -68.43 -5.31 -40.77
C TYR A 245 -68.66 -6.52 -41.69
N LYS A 246 -67.95 -7.63 -41.48
CA LYS A 246 -68.16 -8.89 -42.23
C LYS A 246 -69.60 -9.40 -42.08
N GLN A 247 -70.13 -9.40 -40.85
CA GLN A 247 -71.52 -9.79 -40.60
C GLN A 247 -72.52 -8.86 -41.30
N THR A 248 -72.26 -7.55 -41.29
CA THR A 248 -73.10 -6.57 -41.98
C THR A 248 -73.09 -6.81 -43.50
N ILE A 249 -71.91 -7.02 -44.09
CA ILE A 249 -71.76 -7.33 -45.52
C ILE A 249 -72.53 -8.62 -45.87
N LEU A 250 -72.35 -9.70 -45.11
CA LEU A 250 -73.09 -10.95 -45.31
C LEU A 250 -74.62 -10.74 -45.27
N SER A 251 -75.11 -9.92 -44.33
CA SER A 251 -76.54 -9.61 -44.25
C SER A 251 -77.04 -8.82 -45.46
N LEU A 252 -76.22 -7.90 -45.99
CA LEU A 252 -76.53 -7.11 -47.18
C LEU A 252 -76.49 -7.96 -48.44
N GLU A 253 -75.51 -8.85 -48.60
CA GLU A 253 -75.42 -9.80 -49.71
C GLU A 253 -76.63 -10.75 -49.73
N THR A 254 -77.02 -11.25 -48.56
CA THR A 254 -78.22 -12.09 -48.40
C THR A 254 -79.48 -11.33 -48.80
N ARG A 255 -79.61 -10.07 -48.38
CA ARG A 255 -80.76 -9.22 -48.73
C ARG A 255 -80.78 -8.86 -50.22
N ALA A 256 -79.62 -8.57 -50.81
CA ALA A 256 -79.49 -8.29 -52.24
C ALA A 256 -79.90 -9.52 -53.07
N SER A 257 -79.51 -10.72 -52.64
CA SER A 257 -79.90 -11.98 -53.29
C SER A 257 -81.42 -12.20 -53.24
N ARG A 258 -82.07 -11.92 -52.10
CA ARG A 258 -83.54 -12.00 -51.98
C ARG A 258 -84.25 -11.01 -52.90
N LEU A 259 -83.82 -9.74 -52.90
CA LEU A 259 -84.40 -8.71 -53.76
C LEU A 259 -84.21 -9.03 -55.25
N SER A 260 -83.08 -9.63 -55.63
CA SER A 260 -82.84 -10.08 -57.00
C SER A 260 -83.81 -11.19 -57.40
N ASN A 261 -84.14 -12.12 -56.49
CA ASN A 261 -85.11 -13.18 -56.75
C ASN A 261 -86.53 -12.63 -56.85
N GLU A 262 -86.94 -11.74 -55.94
CA GLU A 262 -88.24 -11.07 -55.97
C GLU A 262 -88.43 -10.27 -57.29
N LEU A 263 -87.38 -9.60 -57.76
CA LEU A 263 -87.40 -8.90 -59.04
C LEU A 263 -87.57 -9.86 -60.23
N HIS A 264 -86.90 -11.02 -60.19
CA HIS A 264 -87.03 -12.02 -61.25
C HIS A 264 -88.44 -12.61 -61.30
N GLU A 265 -89.05 -12.91 -60.16
CA GLU A 265 -90.45 -13.38 -60.07
C GLU A 265 -91.42 -12.34 -60.64
N SER A 266 -91.29 -11.08 -60.22
CA SER A 266 -92.13 -9.99 -60.73
C SER A 266 -92.01 -9.79 -62.26
N GLN A 267 -90.82 -9.98 -62.83
CA GLN A 267 -90.62 -9.95 -64.28
C GLN A 267 -91.31 -11.11 -65.01
N MET A 268 -91.34 -12.29 -64.39
CA MET A 268 -92.03 -13.46 -64.95
C MET A 268 -93.55 -13.27 -64.91
N ASP A 269 -94.09 -12.70 -63.83
CA ASP A 269 -95.51 -12.34 -63.73
C ASP A 269 -95.90 -11.29 -64.78
N ASN A 270 -95.06 -10.27 -64.99
CA ASN A 270 -95.31 -9.24 -65.99
C ASN A 270 -95.32 -9.81 -67.42
N LYS A 271 -94.40 -10.74 -67.74
CA LYS A 271 -94.44 -11.48 -69.01
C LYS A 271 -95.72 -12.31 -69.17
N ALA A 272 -96.22 -12.94 -68.09
CA ALA A 272 -97.45 -13.71 -68.14
C ALA A 272 -98.68 -12.82 -68.42
N ILE A 273 -98.71 -11.61 -67.85
CA ILE A 273 -99.76 -10.60 -68.11
C ILE A 273 -99.70 -10.12 -69.57
N GLN A 274 -98.52 -9.78 -70.09
CA GLN A 274 -98.36 -9.36 -71.49
C GLN A 274 -98.84 -10.43 -72.50
N ILE A 275 -98.57 -11.70 -72.24
CA ILE A 275 -99.05 -12.81 -73.09
C ILE A 275 -100.58 -12.91 -73.08
N LYS A 276 -101.23 -12.68 -71.93
CA LYS A 276 -102.70 -12.66 -71.84
C LYS A 276 -103.28 -11.48 -72.62
N LEU A 277 -102.68 -10.29 -72.52
CA LEU A 277 -103.16 -9.09 -73.23
C LEU A 277 -103.15 -9.28 -74.76
N ILE A 278 -102.04 -9.78 -75.32
CA ILE A 278 -101.89 -10.03 -76.76
C ILE A 278 -102.94 -11.05 -77.27
N LYS A 279 -103.27 -12.07 -76.48
CA LYS A 279 -104.32 -13.04 -76.84
C LYS A 279 -105.70 -12.40 -76.89
N THR A 280 -105.99 -11.45 -76.01
CA THR A 280 -107.28 -10.76 -75.96
C THR A 280 -107.43 -9.76 -77.13
N GLU A 281 -106.38 -9.01 -77.45
CA GLU A 281 -106.37 -8.09 -78.61
C GLU A 281 -106.62 -8.82 -79.93
N ASN A 282 -106.01 -10.00 -80.12
CA ASN A 282 -106.24 -10.81 -81.32
C ASN A 282 -107.70 -11.30 -81.45
N ARG A 283 -108.36 -11.67 -80.34
CA ARG A 283 -109.78 -12.09 -80.36
C ARG A 283 -110.70 -10.92 -80.71
N LEU A 284 -110.37 -9.69 -80.29
CA LEU A 284 -111.16 -8.49 -80.61
C LEU A 284 -111.09 -8.12 -82.10
N LEU A 285 -109.91 -8.22 -82.72
CA LEU A 285 -109.75 -8.02 -84.17
C LEU A 285 -110.59 -9.01 -85.00
N GLU A 286 -110.72 -10.24 -84.53
CA GLU A 286 -111.52 -11.27 -85.20
C GLU A 286 -113.03 -11.01 -85.08
N VAL A 287 -113.49 -10.47 -83.94
CA VAL A 287 -114.88 -10.03 -83.74
C VAL A 287 -115.27 -8.90 -84.70
N ASP A 288 -114.41 -7.90 -84.90
CA ASP A 288 -114.70 -6.78 -85.80
C ASP A 288 -114.82 -7.23 -87.26
N LYS A 289 -114.00 -8.20 -87.68
CA LYS A 289 -114.10 -8.81 -89.00
C LYS A 289 -115.42 -9.57 -89.19
N LEU A 290 -115.83 -10.35 -88.19
CA LEU A 290 -117.08 -11.14 -88.24
C LEU A 290 -118.33 -10.24 -88.21
N LYS A 291 -118.30 -9.10 -87.51
CA LYS A 291 -119.37 -8.09 -87.58
C LYS A 291 -119.54 -7.50 -88.98
N GLY A 292 -118.44 -7.25 -89.69
CA GLY A 292 -118.47 -6.81 -91.09
C GLY A 292 -119.11 -7.85 -92.02
N GLU A 293 -118.82 -9.14 -91.81
CA GLU A 293 -119.44 -10.23 -92.57
C GLU A 293 -120.93 -10.40 -92.28
N SER A 294 -121.35 -10.26 -91.03
CA SER A 294 -122.77 -10.32 -90.64
C SER A 294 -123.59 -9.22 -91.35
N ALA A 295 -123.12 -7.97 -91.29
CA ALA A 295 -123.81 -6.83 -91.91
C ALA A 295 -123.92 -6.96 -93.45
N ALA A 296 -122.94 -7.57 -94.11
CA ALA A 296 -122.99 -7.85 -95.55
C ALA A 296 -124.04 -8.91 -95.90
N ARG A 297 -124.21 -9.93 -95.04
CA ARG A 297 -125.21 -11.00 -95.22
C ARG A 297 -126.62 -10.47 -94.96
N GLU A 298 -126.82 -9.62 -93.96
CA GLU A 298 -128.11 -8.94 -93.72
C GLU A 298 -128.57 -8.13 -94.93
N LYS A 299 -127.68 -7.34 -95.54
CA LYS A 299 -128.01 -6.60 -96.77
C LYS A 299 -128.43 -7.52 -97.91
N THR A 300 -127.83 -8.71 -97.99
CA THR A 300 -128.15 -9.71 -99.01
C THR A 300 -129.52 -10.34 -98.78
N ILE A 301 -129.86 -10.66 -97.52
CA ILE A 301 -131.20 -11.12 -97.14
C ILE A 301 -132.25 -10.07 -97.47
N PHE A 302 -132.00 -8.81 -97.12
CA PHE A 302 -132.94 -7.73 -97.39
C PHE A 302 -133.25 -7.61 -98.89
N LYS A 303 -132.23 -7.70 -99.74
CA LYS A 303 -132.40 -7.68 -101.20
C LYS A 303 -133.19 -8.89 -101.71
N LEU A 304 -132.83 -10.11 -101.26
CA LEU A 304 -133.52 -11.33 -101.66
C LEU A 304 -134.99 -11.34 -101.22
N THR A 305 -135.29 -10.80 -100.04
CA THR A 305 -136.65 -10.72 -99.50
C THR A 305 -137.52 -9.80 -100.35
N LYS A 306 -136.99 -8.65 -100.77
CA LYS A 306 -137.68 -7.74 -101.68
C LYS A 306 -137.98 -8.40 -103.03
N GLU A 307 -137.00 -9.06 -103.61
CA GLU A 307 -137.18 -9.76 -104.89
C GLU A 307 -138.13 -10.98 -104.77
N LEU A 308 -138.12 -11.67 -103.63
CA LEU A 308 -139.05 -12.76 -103.32
C LEU A 308 -140.49 -12.22 -103.28
N GLN A 309 -140.69 -11.06 -102.64
CA GLN A 309 -142.00 -10.42 -102.54
C GLN A 309 -142.52 -9.98 -103.91
N GLU A 310 -141.67 -9.39 -104.76
CA GLU A 310 -141.99 -9.08 -106.16
C GLU A 310 -142.33 -10.35 -106.96
N SER A 311 -141.59 -11.44 -106.73
CA SER A 311 -141.85 -12.74 -107.39
C SER A 311 -143.19 -13.33 -106.95
N LYS A 312 -143.53 -13.26 -105.66
CA LYS A 312 -144.84 -13.67 -105.13
C LYS A 312 -145.99 -12.82 -105.68
N GLN A 313 -145.78 -11.51 -105.84
CA GLN A 313 -146.80 -10.61 -106.37
C GLN A 313 -147.08 -10.85 -107.86
N ASN A 314 -146.05 -11.21 -108.64
CA ASN A 314 -146.22 -11.61 -110.04
C ASN A 314 -146.98 -12.93 -110.21
N ALA A 315 -147.00 -13.81 -109.19
CA ALA A 315 -147.73 -15.08 -109.22
C ALA A 315 -149.27 -14.94 -109.25
N LEU A 316 -149.79 -13.76 -108.95
CA LEU A 316 -151.24 -13.47 -108.91
C LEU A 316 -151.85 -13.12 -110.28
N LYS A 317 -151.05 -13.01 -111.34
CA LYS A 317 -151.54 -12.77 -112.70
C LYS A 317 -151.95 -14.09 -113.38
N PRO A 318 -152.98 -14.10 -114.25
CA PRO A 318 -153.33 -15.31 -114.99
C PRO A 318 -152.16 -15.71 -115.89
N MET A 319 -151.59 -16.88 -115.62
CA MET A 319 -150.43 -17.45 -116.30
C MET A 319 -150.72 -18.91 -116.62
N ASN A 320 -150.02 -19.47 -117.61
CA ASN A 320 -150.11 -20.90 -117.89
C ASN A 320 -149.29 -21.72 -116.87
N ASP A 321 -149.59 -23.01 -116.77
CA ASP A 321 -149.04 -23.87 -115.70
C ASP A 321 -147.50 -23.96 -115.72
N ASP A 322 -146.86 -23.88 -116.89
CA ASP A 322 -145.40 -23.88 -117.01
C ASP A 322 -144.76 -22.62 -116.43
N GLN A 323 -145.39 -21.45 -116.63
CA GLN A 323 -144.93 -20.20 -116.04
C GLN A 323 -145.09 -20.22 -114.52
N ARG A 324 -146.19 -20.78 -114.01
CA ARG A 324 -146.44 -20.91 -112.58
C ARG A 324 -145.40 -21.79 -111.90
N LYS A 325 -145.08 -22.96 -112.46
CA LYS A 325 -144.05 -23.87 -111.91
C LYS A 325 -142.66 -23.24 -111.86
N ARG A 326 -142.26 -22.49 -112.89
CA ARG A 326 -140.96 -21.79 -112.90
C ARG A 326 -140.88 -20.71 -111.81
N LEU A 327 -141.98 -19.98 -111.60
CA LEU A 327 -142.05 -18.95 -110.58
C LEU A 327 -142.07 -19.55 -109.17
N GLU A 328 -142.83 -20.63 -108.94
CA GLU A 328 -142.82 -21.38 -107.69
C GLU A 328 -141.43 -21.92 -107.35
N ASN A 329 -140.71 -22.48 -108.33
CA ASN A 329 -139.32 -22.90 -108.12
C ASN A 329 -138.40 -21.72 -107.77
N THR A 330 -138.61 -20.56 -108.40
CA THR A 330 -137.80 -19.36 -108.11
C THR A 330 -138.08 -18.82 -106.71
N ILE A 331 -139.35 -18.84 -106.29
CA ILE A 331 -139.78 -18.46 -104.94
C ILE A 331 -139.16 -19.41 -103.91
N MET A 332 -139.30 -20.72 -104.11
CA MET A 332 -138.75 -21.75 -103.22
C MET A 332 -137.23 -21.60 -103.05
N VAL A 333 -136.49 -21.44 -104.14
CA VAL A 333 -135.02 -21.26 -104.09
C VAL A 333 -134.64 -19.99 -103.31
N LYS A 334 -135.38 -18.88 -103.49
CA LYS A 334 -135.13 -17.65 -102.75
C LYS A 334 -135.46 -17.78 -101.26
N GLU A 335 -136.55 -18.48 -100.92
CA GLU A 335 -136.91 -18.78 -99.52
C GLU A 335 -135.84 -19.63 -98.84
N THR A 336 -135.39 -20.72 -99.47
CA THR A 336 -134.31 -21.55 -98.92
C THR A 336 -133.02 -20.76 -98.74
N LYS A 337 -132.70 -19.86 -99.68
CA LYS A 337 -131.47 -19.05 -99.60
C LYS A 337 -131.53 -18.00 -98.49
N ILE A 338 -132.70 -17.43 -98.21
CA ILE A 338 -132.93 -16.54 -97.07
C ILE A 338 -132.75 -17.32 -95.76
N GLU A 339 -133.41 -18.47 -95.60
CA GLU A 339 -133.29 -19.29 -94.39
C GLU A 339 -131.84 -19.68 -94.07
N VAL A 340 -131.06 -20.08 -95.10
CA VAL A 340 -129.65 -20.44 -94.91
C VAL A 340 -128.82 -19.24 -94.44
N LEU A 341 -129.08 -18.05 -94.98
CA LEU A 341 -128.37 -16.84 -94.57
C LEU A 341 -128.79 -16.39 -93.16
N GLU A 342 -130.06 -16.47 -92.80
CA GLU A 342 -130.56 -16.17 -91.45
C GLU A 342 -130.00 -17.11 -90.39
N ARG A 343 -129.86 -18.41 -90.72
CA ARG A 343 -129.20 -19.36 -89.81
C ARG A 343 -127.74 -18.98 -89.59
N LYS A 344 -127.05 -18.54 -90.65
CA LYS A 344 -125.64 -18.14 -90.57
C LYS A 344 -125.41 -16.80 -89.87
N ILE A 345 -126.39 -15.91 -89.86
CA ILE A 345 -126.35 -14.70 -89.03
C ILE A 345 -126.50 -15.06 -87.57
N ARG A 346 -127.47 -15.93 -87.22
CA ARG A 346 -127.65 -16.39 -85.83
C ARG A 346 -126.40 -17.08 -85.26
N GLU A 347 -125.71 -17.89 -86.06
CA GLU A 347 -124.43 -18.49 -85.65
C GLU A 347 -123.33 -17.43 -85.41
N LEU A 348 -123.28 -16.37 -86.22
CA LEU A 348 -122.32 -15.28 -86.06
C LEU A 348 -122.67 -14.39 -84.84
N GLU A 349 -123.94 -14.10 -84.61
CA GLU A 349 -124.42 -13.35 -83.45
C GLU A 349 -124.08 -14.06 -82.15
N GLN A 350 -124.30 -15.39 -82.07
CA GLN A 350 -123.91 -16.19 -80.91
C GLN A 350 -122.40 -16.12 -80.64
N TYR A 351 -121.56 -16.17 -81.67
CA TYR A 351 -120.10 -16.07 -81.52
C TYR A 351 -119.66 -14.69 -81.02
N VAL A 352 -120.35 -13.62 -81.44
CA VAL A 352 -120.09 -12.25 -80.96
C VAL A 352 -120.50 -12.10 -79.50
N GLU A 353 -121.63 -12.69 -79.09
CA GLU A 353 -122.12 -12.64 -77.72
C GLU A 353 -121.18 -13.37 -76.75
N ASP A 354 -120.72 -14.57 -77.11
CA ASP A 354 -119.73 -15.34 -76.33
C ASP A 354 -118.39 -14.59 -76.19
N ALA A 355 -117.98 -13.85 -77.23
CA ALA A 355 -116.77 -13.03 -77.19
C ALA A 355 -116.93 -11.76 -76.33
N GLN A 356 -118.12 -11.15 -76.30
CA GLN A 356 -118.40 -9.99 -75.44
C GLN A 356 -118.50 -10.36 -73.96
N VAL A 357 -119.02 -11.55 -73.62
CA VAL A 357 -119.00 -12.06 -72.24
C VAL A 357 -117.55 -12.25 -71.75
N SER A 358 -116.65 -12.78 -72.60
CA SER A 358 -115.22 -12.85 -72.30
C SER A 358 -114.56 -11.47 -72.08
N LYS A 359 -115.04 -10.40 -72.73
CA LYS A 359 -114.51 -9.05 -72.53
C LYS A 359 -114.86 -8.49 -71.14
N SER A 360 -116.11 -8.64 -70.69
CA SER A 360 -116.53 -8.18 -69.36
C SER A 360 -115.82 -8.88 -68.20
N TYR A 361 -115.42 -10.14 -68.40
CA TYR A 361 -114.68 -10.93 -67.41
C TYR A 361 -113.19 -10.54 -67.31
N ILE A 362 -112.62 -9.95 -68.36
CA ILE A 362 -111.21 -9.52 -68.40
C ILE A 362 -111.06 -8.11 -67.84
N ASP A 363 -111.97 -7.19 -68.18
CA ASP A 363 -111.92 -5.80 -67.69
C ASP A 363 -112.16 -5.73 -66.15
N GLY A 364 -112.92 -6.66 -65.57
CA GLY A 364 -113.13 -6.74 -64.12
C GLY A 364 -111.96 -7.33 -63.32
N ILE A 365 -111.25 -8.32 -63.87
CA ILE A 365 -110.14 -9.01 -63.18
C ILE A 365 -108.85 -8.18 -63.23
N ASP A 366 -108.58 -7.49 -64.33
CA ASP A 366 -107.34 -6.71 -64.47
C ASP A 366 -107.34 -5.44 -63.60
N TYR A 367 -108.51 -4.84 -63.35
CA TYR A 367 -108.61 -3.68 -62.46
C TYR A 367 -108.42 -4.04 -60.98
N GLU A 368 -109.04 -5.14 -60.51
CA GLU A 368 -108.84 -5.63 -59.13
C GLU A 368 -107.38 -6.04 -58.86
N LEU A 369 -106.71 -6.68 -59.83
CA LEU A 369 -105.29 -7.05 -59.70
C LEU A 369 -104.38 -5.83 -59.67
N LEU A 370 -104.65 -4.79 -60.47
CA LEU A 370 -103.88 -3.56 -60.47
C LEU A 370 -104.02 -2.80 -59.14
N VAL A 371 -105.23 -2.72 -58.59
CA VAL A 371 -105.51 -2.08 -57.30
C VAL A 371 -104.82 -2.84 -56.16
N ARG A 372 -104.97 -4.18 -56.07
CA ARG A 372 -104.30 -4.97 -55.03
C ARG A 372 -102.77 -4.86 -55.08
N ASN A 373 -102.18 -4.80 -56.27
CA ASN A 373 -100.73 -4.72 -56.40
C ASN A 373 -100.19 -3.33 -55.96
N LYS A 374 -100.92 -2.26 -56.30
CA LYS A 374 -100.60 -0.90 -55.81
C LYS A 374 -100.76 -0.80 -54.29
N GLU A 375 -101.84 -1.35 -53.72
CA GLU A 375 -102.07 -1.38 -52.27
C GLU A 375 -100.98 -2.18 -51.52
N ALA A 376 -100.62 -3.37 -52.01
CA ALA A 376 -99.55 -4.18 -51.42
C ALA A 376 -98.18 -3.45 -51.45
N THR A 377 -97.92 -2.70 -52.53
CA THR A 377 -96.69 -1.90 -52.66
C THR A 377 -96.67 -0.73 -51.67
N ILE A 378 -97.80 -0.05 -51.49
CA ILE A 378 -97.95 1.04 -50.50
C ILE A 378 -97.71 0.50 -49.09
N SER A 379 -98.38 -0.59 -48.69
CA SER A 379 -98.20 -1.18 -47.35
C SER A 379 -96.76 -1.63 -47.07
N SER A 380 -96.04 -2.14 -48.08
CA SER A 380 -94.62 -2.51 -47.94
C SER A 380 -93.71 -1.29 -47.72
N LEU A 381 -94.00 -0.17 -48.39
CA LEU A 381 -93.23 1.07 -48.23
C LEU A 381 -93.51 1.73 -46.89
N GLU A 382 -94.76 1.76 -46.44
CA GLU A 382 -95.14 2.30 -45.11
C GLU A 382 -94.43 1.54 -43.98
N SER A 383 -94.32 0.21 -44.07
CA SER A 383 -93.59 -0.59 -43.08
C SER A 383 -92.09 -0.26 -43.01
N LYS A 384 -91.48 0.05 -44.17
CA LYS A 384 -90.08 0.49 -44.25
C LYS A 384 -89.89 1.89 -43.65
N VAL A 385 -90.80 2.82 -43.94
CA VAL A 385 -90.83 4.18 -43.34
C VAL A 385 -90.89 4.05 -41.83
N PHE A 386 -91.85 3.29 -41.30
CA PHE A 386 -92.00 3.07 -39.85
C PHE A 386 -90.73 2.51 -39.19
N THR A 387 -90.07 1.55 -39.85
CA THR A 387 -88.83 0.96 -39.33
C THR A 387 -87.66 1.96 -39.30
N LEU A 388 -87.55 2.81 -40.33
CA LEU A 388 -86.53 3.85 -40.40
C LEU A 388 -86.78 4.97 -39.39
N GLU A 389 -88.03 5.39 -39.20
CA GLU A 389 -88.41 6.35 -38.15
C GLU A 389 -88.04 5.85 -36.76
N LYS A 390 -88.31 4.56 -36.48
CA LYS A 390 -87.92 3.94 -35.22
C LYS A 390 -86.41 3.98 -35.00
N LYS A 391 -85.61 3.59 -36.00
CA LYS A 391 -84.14 3.63 -35.92
C LYS A 391 -83.60 5.04 -35.77
N LEU A 392 -84.21 6.03 -36.43
CA LEU A 392 -83.83 7.43 -36.32
C LEU A 392 -84.13 7.99 -34.92
N ASN A 393 -85.25 7.61 -34.32
CA ASN A 393 -85.57 7.99 -32.93
C ASN A 393 -84.64 7.32 -31.92
N GLU A 394 -84.26 6.05 -32.15
CA GLU A 394 -83.27 5.36 -31.33
C GLU A 394 -81.89 6.03 -31.42
N SER A 395 -81.46 6.49 -32.61
CA SER A 395 -80.19 7.22 -32.77
C SER A 395 -80.21 8.64 -32.20
N LYS A 396 -81.37 9.33 -32.22
CA LYS A 396 -81.55 10.65 -31.59
C LYS A 396 -81.52 10.60 -30.06
N ASN A 397 -81.89 9.47 -29.45
CA ASN A 397 -81.90 9.28 -27.99
C ASN A 397 -80.57 8.78 -27.41
N SER A 398 -79.62 8.30 -28.24
CA SER A 398 -78.25 8.05 -27.80
C SER A 398 -77.44 9.35 -27.89
N ASN A 399 -77.02 9.89 -26.75
CA ASN A 399 -76.25 11.15 -26.59
C ASN A 399 -74.83 11.16 -27.21
N ALA A 400 -74.58 10.40 -28.28
CA ALA A 400 -73.35 10.43 -29.06
C ALA A 400 -73.61 11.23 -30.34
N ASP A 401 -72.67 12.12 -30.68
CA ASP A 401 -72.65 13.03 -31.83
C ASP A 401 -73.45 12.54 -33.03
N HIS A 402 -74.24 13.45 -33.63
CA HIS A 402 -74.98 13.25 -34.88
C HIS A 402 -74.08 12.65 -35.95
N SER A 403 -74.03 11.32 -35.97
CA SER A 403 -73.20 10.56 -36.89
C SER A 403 -73.74 10.75 -38.30
N LYS A 404 -72.85 10.67 -39.28
CA LYS A 404 -73.17 10.72 -40.71
C LYS A 404 -74.32 9.75 -41.08
N ALA A 405 -74.43 8.62 -40.38
CA ALA A 405 -75.52 7.65 -40.52
C ALA A 405 -76.92 8.23 -40.18
N SER A 406 -77.02 9.16 -39.21
CA SER A 406 -78.29 9.83 -38.86
C SER A 406 -78.77 10.75 -40.00
N VAL A 407 -77.84 11.50 -40.60
CA VAL A 407 -78.14 12.40 -41.72
C VAL A 407 -78.50 11.62 -42.99
N ASP A 408 -77.83 10.50 -43.24
CA ASP A 408 -78.13 9.65 -44.39
C ASP A 408 -79.51 8.95 -44.23
N ASN A 409 -79.86 8.50 -43.02
CA ASN A 409 -81.19 7.95 -42.72
C ASN A 409 -82.32 8.97 -42.90
N GLU A 410 -82.11 10.25 -42.52
CA GLU A 410 -83.12 11.32 -42.72
C GLU A 410 -83.39 11.59 -44.21
N LYS A 411 -82.36 11.57 -45.06
CA LYS A 411 -82.52 11.74 -46.51
C LYS A 411 -83.25 10.56 -47.15
N GLU A 412 -82.94 9.33 -46.73
CA GLU A 412 -83.62 8.14 -47.22
C GLU A 412 -85.10 8.14 -46.83
N LEU A 413 -85.41 8.53 -45.59
CA LEU A 413 -86.79 8.65 -45.10
C LEU A 413 -87.61 9.65 -45.93
N ALA A 414 -87.07 10.85 -46.19
CA ALA A 414 -87.76 11.88 -46.96
C ALA A 414 -88.07 11.44 -48.41
N SER A 415 -87.14 10.71 -49.03
CA SER A 415 -87.30 10.15 -50.38
C SER A 415 -88.38 9.05 -50.43
N LEU A 416 -88.40 8.17 -49.42
CA LEU A 416 -89.42 7.13 -49.30
C LEU A 416 -90.82 7.73 -49.08
N GLN A 417 -90.94 8.76 -48.26
CA GLN A 417 -92.22 9.44 -48.02
C GLN A 417 -92.79 10.08 -49.29
N GLN A 418 -91.95 10.70 -50.12
CA GLN A 418 -92.38 11.25 -51.41
C GLN A 418 -92.91 10.16 -52.36
N LYS A 419 -92.28 8.98 -52.36
CA LYS A 419 -92.75 7.84 -53.18
C LYS A 419 -94.09 7.29 -52.71
N VAL A 420 -94.31 7.18 -51.40
CA VAL A 420 -95.61 6.77 -50.84
C VAL A 420 -96.70 7.74 -51.28
N ASN A 421 -96.50 9.05 -51.08
CA ASN A 421 -97.49 10.07 -51.45
C ASN A 421 -97.80 10.08 -52.96
N ALA A 422 -96.79 9.85 -53.81
CA ALA A 422 -96.99 9.78 -55.26
C ALA A 422 -97.79 8.52 -55.67
N LEU A 423 -97.56 7.39 -55.01
CA LEU A 423 -98.31 6.14 -55.26
C LEU A 423 -99.74 6.22 -54.73
N GLU A 424 -99.96 6.80 -53.55
CA GLU A 424 -101.30 7.05 -53.00
C GLU A 424 -102.12 7.96 -53.92
N LYS A 425 -101.51 9.04 -54.42
CA LYS A 425 -102.15 9.92 -55.39
C LYS A 425 -102.50 9.18 -56.69
N SER A 426 -101.59 8.36 -57.20
CA SER A 426 -101.86 7.52 -58.39
C SER A 426 -102.96 6.49 -58.15
N LEU A 427 -103.07 5.95 -56.92
CA LEU A 427 -104.13 5.01 -56.55
C LEU A 427 -105.50 5.72 -56.50
N GLN A 428 -105.57 6.92 -55.90
CA GLN A 428 -106.78 7.75 -55.91
C GLN A 428 -107.21 8.14 -57.33
N GLU A 429 -106.27 8.53 -58.19
CA GLU A 429 -106.55 8.82 -59.60
C GLU A 429 -107.04 7.58 -60.36
N SER A 430 -106.57 6.39 -59.98
CA SER A 430 -107.04 5.14 -60.59
C SER A 430 -108.49 4.87 -60.20
N GLN A 431 -108.87 4.99 -58.92
CA GLN A 431 -110.22 4.69 -58.39
C GLN A 431 -111.38 5.58 -58.91
N VAL A 432 -111.07 6.66 -59.66
CA VAL A 432 -112.07 7.61 -60.19
C VAL A 432 -112.41 7.35 -61.68
N MET A 433 -111.64 6.50 -62.37
CA MET A 433 -111.94 6.01 -63.73
C MET A 433 -112.62 4.65 -63.69
#